data_AF-A0A2G6X870-F1
#
_entry.id   AF-A0A2G6X870-F1
#
_cell.length_a   1.000
_cell.length_b   1.000
_cell.length_c   1.000
_cell.angle_alpha   90.00
_cell.angle_beta   90.00
_cell.angle_gamma   90.00
#
_symmetry.space_group_name_H-M   'P 1'
#
loop_
_entity.id
_entity.type
_entity.pdbx_description
1 polymer ?
#
loop_
_entity_poly.entity_id
_entity_poly.type
_entity_poly.pdbx_seq_one_letter_code
_entity_poly.pdbx_strand_id
1 'polypeptide(L)'
;MTHALSSPSRTAGSPRERGVVLIVTLILLVVLSLLGTFAIRNATQSERSVNGIRLAEVAREAAETALRFCEQVAIFDGDGQDYTPYASTGMRAKIIATTIGSEFDPKAEWRKSASWTNSNAIKVPPAYFTNGGANSDAQPLRIEPRCVIQRIQTNGTPTLTGYLITARGFANNAEFDGSTGKSTLGAEAWLHSVLTSDK
;
A
#
# COMPACT_ATOMS: atom_id res chain seq x y z
N MET A 1 -71.38 -65.30 24.17
CA MET A 1 -69.96 -65.51 24.53
C MET A 1 -69.14 -64.32 24.03
N THR A 2 -68.88 -63.38 24.94
CA THR A 2 -67.69 -62.50 25.09
C THR A 2 -66.84 -62.12 23.86
N HIS A 3 -66.96 -60.84 23.46
CA HIS A 3 -65.95 -60.09 22.69
C HIS A 3 -64.83 -59.61 23.63
N ALA A 4 -63.58 -59.95 23.33
CA ALA A 4 -62.40 -59.44 24.04
C ALA A 4 -61.85 -58.20 23.32
N LEU A 5 -61.93 -57.04 23.97
CA LEU A 5 -61.23 -55.81 23.56
C LEU A 5 -59.74 -55.94 23.92
N SER A 6 -58.89 -55.88 22.91
CA SER A 6 -57.44 -55.72 23.07
C SER A 6 -57.13 -54.25 23.41
N SER A 7 -56.49 -54.05 24.57
CA SER A 7 -56.12 -52.74 25.11
C SER A 7 -54.75 -52.32 24.56
N PRO A 8 -54.52 -51.05 24.18
CA PRO A 8 -53.21 -50.61 23.71
C PRO A 8 -52.23 -50.45 24.88
N SER A 9 -51.11 -51.17 24.80
CA SER A 9 -49.97 -51.03 25.70
C SER A 9 -49.29 -49.67 25.50
N ARG A 10 -49.49 -48.74 26.44
CA ARG A 10 -48.66 -47.53 26.57
C ARG A 10 -47.29 -47.94 27.11
N THR A 11 -46.26 -47.86 26.28
CA THR A 11 -44.87 -47.97 26.72
C THR A 11 -44.52 -46.75 27.59
N ALA A 12 -44.34 -46.98 28.88
CA ALA A 12 -43.80 -46.00 29.81
C ALA A 12 -42.31 -45.80 29.53
N GLY A 13 -41.94 -44.62 29.03
CA GLY A 13 -40.55 -44.24 28.80
C GLY A 13 -39.77 -44.12 30.10
N SER A 14 -38.59 -44.73 30.12
CA SER A 14 -37.58 -44.63 31.18
C SER A 14 -37.23 -43.17 31.50
N PRO A 15 -37.39 -42.68 32.74
CA PRO A 15 -37.04 -41.31 33.11
C PRO A 15 -35.52 -41.03 33.18
N ARG A 16 -34.66 -42.04 32.98
CA ARG A 16 -33.19 -41.91 33.08
C ARG A 16 -32.51 -41.46 31.79
N GLU A 17 -33.18 -41.55 30.64
CA GLU A 17 -32.58 -41.18 29.34
C GLU A 17 -32.53 -39.67 29.08
N ARG A 18 -33.36 -38.88 29.77
CA ARG A 18 -33.45 -37.42 29.54
C ARG A 18 -32.21 -36.64 29.98
N GLY A 19 -31.47 -37.12 30.99
CA GLY A 19 -30.27 -36.44 31.50
C GLY A 19 -29.04 -36.58 30.58
N VAL A 20 -28.88 -37.75 29.94
CA VAL A 20 -27.73 -38.04 29.07
C VAL A 20 -27.81 -37.24 27.77
N VAL A 21 -29.01 -37.10 27.20
CA VAL A 21 -29.22 -36.31 25.97
C VAL A 21 -28.81 -34.84 26.17
N LEU A 22 -29.16 -34.25 27.32
CA LEU A 22 -28.75 -32.87 27.63
C LEU A 22 -27.23 -32.73 27.68
N ILE A 23 -26.52 -33.66 28.32
CA ILE A 23 -25.06 -33.63 28.43
C ILE A 23 -24.40 -33.76 27.05
N VAL A 24 -24.88 -34.71 26.22
CA VAL A 24 -24.36 -34.92 24.87
C VAL A 24 -24.59 -33.69 24.00
N THR A 25 -25.80 -33.10 24.03
CA THR A 25 -26.09 -31.89 23.27
C THR A 25 -25.23 -30.71 23.73
N LEU A 26 -25.01 -30.54 25.03
CA LEU A 26 -24.13 -29.48 25.56
C LEU A 26 -22.69 -29.65 25.08
N ILE A 27 -22.15 -30.87 25.11
CA ILE A 27 -20.81 -31.15 24.58
C ILE A 27 -20.73 -30.84 23.08
N LEU A 28 -21.72 -31.28 22.29
CA LEU A 28 -21.76 -30.99 20.86
C LEU A 28 -21.84 -29.48 20.59
N LEU A 29 -22.65 -28.74 21.34
CA LEU A 29 -22.74 -27.29 21.23
C LEU A 29 -21.41 -26.62 21.57
N VAL A 30 -20.68 -27.08 22.59
CA VAL A 30 -19.35 -26.55 22.93
C VAL A 30 -18.35 -26.83 21.81
N VAL A 31 -18.31 -28.04 21.27
CA VAL A 31 -17.41 -28.40 20.16
C VAL A 31 -17.71 -27.56 18.92
N LEU A 32 -18.98 -27.44 18.53
CA LEU A 32 -19.40 -26.61 17.40
C LEU A 32 -19.06 -25.13 17.62
N SER A 33 -19.23 -24.62 18.83
CA SER A 33 -18.87 -23.24 19.18
C SER A 33 -17.38 -22.99 19.07
N LEU A 34 -16.54 -23.93 19.52
CA LEU A 34 -15.09 -23.85 19.40
C LEU A 34 -14.68 -23.85 17.92
N LEU A 35 -15.18 -24.80 17.12
CA LEU A 35 -14.88 -24.87 15.69
C LEU A 35 -15.32 -23.60 14.95
N GLY A 36 -16.51 -23.08 15.25
CA GLY A 36 -17.01 -21.82 14.70
C GLY A 36 -16.11 -20.63 15.06
N THR A 37 -15.66 -20.55 16.31
CA THR A 37 -14.76 -19.48 16.77
C THR A 37 -13.40 -19.55 16.07
N PHE A 38 -12.84 -20.75 15.90
CA PHE A 38 -11.58 -20.94 15.17
C PHE A 38 -11.71 -20.52 13.70
N ALA A 39 -12.80 -20.88 13.04
CA ALA A 39 -13.06 -20.48 11.66
C ALA A 39 -13.14 -18.95 11.50
N ILE A 40 -13.87 -18.27 12.38
CA ILE A 40 -13.99 -16.79 12.38
C ILE A 40 -12.63 -16.13 12.59
N ARG A 41 -11.86 -16.60 13.59
CA ARG A 41 -10.53 -16.05 13.87
C ARG A 41 -9.59 -16.22 12.68
N ASN A 42 -9.58 -17.37 12.04
CA ASN A 42 -8.74 -17.61 10.87
C ASN A 42 -9.16 -16.71 9.69
N ALA A 43 -10.46 -16.58 9.44
CA ALA A 43 -10.99 -15.69 8.39
C ALA A 43 -10.56 -14.22 8.62
N THR A 44 -10.72 -13.70 9.83
CA THR A 44 -10.30 -12.32 10.17
C THR A 44 -8.79 -12.10 10.06
N GLN A 45 -7.97 -13.11 10.34
CA GLN A 45 -6.51 -13.03 10.13
C GLN A 45 -6.17 -12.99 8.64
N SER A 46 -6.81 -13.85 7.84
CA SER A 46 -6.63 -13.88 6.39
C SER A 46 -7.04 -12.55 5.75
N GLU A 47 -8.17 -11.99 6.14
CA GLU A 47 -8.66 -10.69 5.65
C GLU A 47 -7.66 -9.56 5.92
N ARG A 48 -7.11 -9.49 7.14
CA ARG A 48 -6.11 -8.47 7.50
C ARG A 48 -4.83 -8.62 6.68
N SER A 49 -4.40 -9.86 6.45
CA SER A 49 -3.21 -10.13 5.62
C SER A 49 -3.42 -9.69 4.17
N VAL A 50 -4.55 -10.09 3.56
CA VAL A 50 -4.91 -9.71 2.19
C VAL A 50 -5.08 -8.20 2.06
N ASN A 51 -5.71 -7.55 3.04
CA ASN A 51 -5.84 -6.10 3.05
C ASN A 51 -4.47 -5.41 3.16
N GLY A 52 -3.55 -5.93 3.98
CA GLY A 52 -2.18 -5.43 4.07
C GLY A 52 -1.44 -5.50 2.74
N ILE A 53 -1.52 -6.64 2.04
CA ILE A 53 -0.92 -6.82 0.71
C ILE A 53 -1.52 -5.83 -0.29
N ARG A 54 -2.84 -5.71 -0.33
CA ARG A 54 -3.53 -4.76 -1.22
C ARG A 54 -3.04 -3.33 -1.01
N LEU A 55 -2.91 -2.91 0.26
CA LEU A 55 -2.44 -1.56 0.58
C LEU A 55 -0.97 -1.37 0.20
N ALA A 56 -0.11 -2.38 0.38
CA ALA A 56 1.27 -2.34 -0.05
C ALA A 56 1.41 -2.21 -1.58
N GLU A 57 0.61 -2.96 -2.35
CA GLU A 57 0.62 -2.85 -3.83
C GLU A 57 0.12 -1.48 -4.30
N VAL A 58 -0.96 -0.94 -3.72
CA VAL A 58 -1.42 0.43 -4.05
C VAL A 58 -0.32 1.46 -3.79
N ALA A 59 0.38 1.36 -2.66
CA ALA A 59 1.50 2.24 -2.37
C ALA A 59 2.64 2.07 -3.38
N ARG A 60 2.93 0.84 -3.82
CA ARG A 60 3.98 0.53 -4.80
C ARG A 60 3.64 1.04 -6.20
N GLU A 61 2.40 0.86 -6.66
CA GLU A 61 1.90 1.39 -7.93
C GLU A 61 1.94 2.92 -7.94
N ALA A 62 1.56 3.55 -6.83
CA ALA A 62 1.67 5.00 -6.67
C ALA A 62 3.15 5.47 -6.70
N ALA A 63 4.06 4.70 -6.09
CA ALA A 63 5.49 5.01 -6.13
C ALA A 63 6.06 4.86 -7.55
N GLU A 64 5.64 3.83 -8.29
CA GLU A 64 6.05 3.61 -9.68
C GLU A 64 5.55 4.75 -10.57
N THR A 65 4.32 5.21 -10.34
CA THR A 65 3.76 6.37 -11.03
C THR A 65 4.62 7.63 -10.82
N ALA A 66 5.05 7.90 -9.58
CA ALA A 66 5.98 9.00 -9.30
C ALA A 66 7.36 8.81 -9.92
N LEU A 67 7.87 7.57 -9.94
CA LEU A 67 9.16 7.26 -10.54
C LEU A 67 9.14 7.58 -12.04
N ARG A 68 8.13 7.06 -12.76
CA ARG A 68 7.95 7.29 -14.21
C ARG A 68 7.81 8.78 -14.54
N PHE A 69 7.04 9.52 -13.75
CA PHE A 69 6.91 10.96 -13.93
C PHE A 69 8.26 11.67 -13.80
N CYS A 70 9.02 11.34 -12.76
CA CYS A 70 10.27 12.02 -12.46
C CYS A 70 11.44 11.61 -13.35
N GLU A 71 11.41 10.40 -13.92
CA GLU A 71 12.31 10.00 -14.99
C GLU A 71 12.13 10.90 -16.21
N GLN A 72 10.88 11.22 -16.58
CA GLN A 72 10.63 12.18 -17.67
C GLN A 72 11.16 13.57 -17.33
N VAL A 73 10.96 14.06 -16.10
CA VAL A 73 11.52 15.35 -15.65
C VAL A 73 13.05 15.35 -15.75
N ALA A 74 13.72 14.28 -15.33
CA ALA A 74 15.17 14.16 -15.39
C ALA A 74 15.70 14.09 -16.83
N ILE A 75 15.02 13.38 -17.73
CA ILE A 75 15.37 13.33 -19.16
C ILE A 75 15.31 14.73 -19.78
N PHE A 76 14.23 15.49 -19.53
CA PHE A 76 14.10 16.85 -20.05
C PHE A 76 15.16 17.80 -19.47
N ASP A 77 15.53 17.69 -18.19
CA ASP A 77 16.66 18.47 -17.63
C ASP A 77 17.99 18.11 -18.27
N GLY A 78 18.19 16.85 -18.64
CA GLY A 78 19.35 16.38 -19.41
C GLY A 78 19.50 17.12 -20.75
N ASP A 79 18.38 17.42 -21.41
CA ASP A 79 18.29 18.21 -22.64
C ASP A 79 18.28 19.73 -22.38
N GLY A 80 18.38 20.16 -21.12
CA GLY A 80 18.33 21.56 -20.71
C GLY A 80 16.94 22.20 -20.78
N GLN A 81 15.89 21.38 -20.91
CA GLN A 81 14.49 21.79 -20.99
C GLN A 81 13.76 21.60 -19.67
N ASP A 82 12.62 22.27 -19.52
CA ASP A 82 11.69 22.00 -18.42
C ASP A 82 10.58 21.05 -18.87
N TYR A 83 10.06 20.24 -17.95
CA TYR A 83 8.98 19.31 -18.24
C TYR A 83 7.63 20.03 -18.15
N THR A 84 6.98 20.20 -19.31
CA THR A 84 5.71 20.93 -19.49
C THR A 84 4.42 20.09 -19.68
N PRO A 85 4.45 18.77 -19.99
CA PRO A 85 3.23 17.98 -20.07
C PRO A 85 2.39 17.99 -18.78
N TYR A 86 1.08 17.73 -18.89
CA TYR A 86 0.15 17.74 -17.75
C TYR A 86 0.10 19.07 -16.97
N ALA A 87 0.38 20.19 -17.65
CA ALA A 87 0.42 21.54 -17.10
C ALA A 87 1.41 21.71 -15.93
N SER A 88 2.47 20.91 -15.87
CA SER A 88 3.58 21.13 -14.95
C SER A 88 4.49 22.23 -15.46
N THR A 89 5.00 23.07 -14.56
CA THR A 89 6.04 24.07 -14.87
C THR A 89 6.98 24.22 -13.68
N GLY A 90 8.24 24.58 -13.94
CA GLY A 90 9.27 24.78 -12.92
C GLY A 90 9.78 23.50 -12.29
N MET A 91 9.57 22.33 -12.91
CA MET A 91 9.99 21.04 -12.36
C MET A 91 11.52 20.93 -12.31
N ARG A 92 12.20 21.50 -13.31
CA ARG A 92 13.66 21.60 -13.34
C ARG A 92 14.25 22.30 -12.11
N ALA A 93 13.61 23.35 -11.61
CA ALA A 93 14.07 24.10 -10.43
C ALA A 93 13.98 23.29 -9.12
N LYS A 94 13.23 22.19 -9.13
CA LYS A 94 13.10 21.25 -7.99
C LYS A 94 14.21 20.20 -7.97
N ILE A 95 14.97 20.05 -9.06
CA ILE A 95 16.10 19.12 -9.14
C ILE A 95 17.22 19.63 -8.26
N ILE A 96 17.70 18.77 -7.37
CA ILE A 96 18.74 19.11 -6.43
C ILE A 96 20.09 19.13 -7.16
N ALA A 97 20.69 20.33 -7.22
CA ALA A 97 21.92 20.57 -7.94
C ALA A 97 23.19 20.03 -7.24
N THR A 98 23.14 19.82 -5.91
CA THR A 98 24.26 19.25 -5.16
C THR A 98 24.47 17.79 -5.55
N THR A 99 25.62 17.50 -6.15
CA THR A 99 25.97 16.16 -6.62
C THR A 99 26.37 15.24 -5.48
N ILE A 100 25.93 13.99 -5.57
CA ILE A 100 26.38 12.88 -4.71
C ILE A 100 27.14 11.84 -5.53
N GLY A 101 28.02 11.08 -4.86
CA GLY A 101 28.87 10.09 -5.54
C GLY A 101 28.18 8.76 -5.85
N SER A 102 27.10 8.44 -5.13
CA SER A 102 26.28 7.23 -5.29
C SER A 102 24.94 7.38 -4.56
N GLU A 103 24.02 6.46 -4.81
CA GLU A 103 22.74 6.30 -4.09
C GLU A 103 22.91 6.04 -2.58
N PHE A 104 24.07 5.52 -2.17
CA PHE A 104 24.41 5.23 -0.78
C PHE A 104 25.01 6.42 -0.04
N ASP A 105 25.27 7.54 -0.71
CA ASP A 105 25.87 8.73 -0.11
C ASP A 105 25.04 9.21 1.10
N PRO A 106 25.65 9.41 2.29
CA PRO A 106 24.92 9.89 3.46
C PRO A 106 24.34 11.29 3.28
N LYS A 107 24.83 12.08 2.31
CA LYS A 107 24.29 13.39 1.96
C LYS A 107 23.09 13.33 1.02
N ALA A 108 22.68 12.13 0.57
CA ALA A 108 21.53 11.97 -0.31
C ALA A 108 20.25 12.54 0.31
N GLU A 109 19.60 13.44 -0.42
CA GLU A 109 18.51 14.28 0.07
C GLU A 109 17.22 13.51 0.28
N TRP A 110 17.04 12.38 -0.42
CA TRP A 110 15.90 11.48 -0.22
C TRP A 110 15.80 10.98 1.23
N ARG A 111 16.94 10.87 1.93
CA ARG A 111 17.00 10.43 3.33
C ARG A 111 16.46 11.47 4.30
N LYS A 112 16.38 12.74 3.88
CA LYS A 112 15.95 13.85 4.73
C LYS A 112 14.45 14.06 4.58
N SER A 113 13.72 13.89 5.68
CA SER A 113 12.26 14.14 5.71
C SER A 113 11.86 15.50 5.12
N ALA A 114 12.63 16.55 5.41
CA ALA A 114 12.39 17.90 4.89
C ALA A 114 12.38 18.00 3.35
N SER A 115 13.11 17.13 2.64
CA SER A 115 13.14 17.10 1.16
C SER A 115 11.81 16.72 0.52
N TRP A 116 10.86 16.18 1.31
CA TRP A 116 9.59 15.65 0.82
C TRP A 116 8.40 16.62 0.91
N THR A 117 8.62 17.86 1.32
CA THR A 117 7.54 18.84 1.59
C THR A 117 7.50 20.02 0.61
N ASN A 118 8.64 20.58 0.20
CA ASN A 118 8.68 21.90 -0.45
C ASN A 118 9.50 21.93 -1.76
N SER A 119 10.64 22.64 -1.78
CA SER A 119 11.41 22.98 -2.98
C SER A 119 11.83 21.75 -3.76
N ASN A 120 12.23 20.68 -3.07
CA ASN A 120 12.82 19.50 -3.67
C ASN A 120 11.79 18.41 -4.02
N ALA A 121 10.61 18.47 -3.41
CA ALA A 121 9.55 17.49 -3.62
C ALA A 121 8.81 17.80 -4.90
N ILE A 122 8.84 16.87 -5.85
CA ILE A 122 8.01 16.89 -7.05
C ILE A 122 6.78 16.07 -6.76
N LYS A 123 5.63 16.74 -6.66
CA LYS A 123 4.32 16.10 -6.53
C LYS A 123 3.83 15.75 -7.93
N VAL A 124 3.39 14.52 -8.14
CA VAL A 124 2.84 14.11 -9.43
C VAL A 124 1.50 14.82 -9.63
N PRO A 125 1.29 15.49 -10.78
CA PRO A 125 0.00 16.11 -11.07
C PRO A 125 -1.12 15.06 -11.14
N PRO A 126 -2.33 15.35 -10.60
CA PRO A 126 -3.47 14.43 -10.69
C PRO A 126 -3.79 13.98 -12.12
N ALA A 127 -3.61 14.86 -13.11
CA ALA A 127 -3.84 14.54 -14.52
C ALA A 127 -2.91 13.45 -15.09
N TYR A 128 -1.81 13.13 -14.41
CA TYR A 128 -0.88 12.06 -14.82
C TYR A 128 -1.39 10.66 -14.45
N PHE A 129 -2.15 10.53 -13.36
CA PHE A 129 -2.55 9.23 -12.78
C PHE A 129 -4.06 9.06 -12.62
N THR A 130 -4.84 10.10 -12.88
CA THR A 130 -6.28 9.99 -13.07
C THR A 130 -6.54 9.93 -14.56
N ASN A 131 -7.22 8.87 -15.03
CA ASN A 131 -7.59 8.70 -16.44
C ASN A 131 -8.67 9.70 -16.87
N GLY A 132 -8.49 11.02 -16.69
CA GLY A 132 -9.32 12.11 -17.25
C GLY A 132 -10.85 12.00 -17.12
N GLY A 133 -11.35 11.05 -16.33
CA GLY A 133 -12.71 10.54 -16.43
C GLY A 133 -13.35 10.58 -15.07
N ALA A 134 -14.39 11.42 -14.94
CA ALA A 134 -15.18 11.60 -13.74
C ALA A 134 -15.93 10.33 -13.26
N ASN A 135 -15.78 9.20 -13.97
CA ASN A 135 -16.55 7.96 -13.81
C ASN A 135 -15.64 6.75 -13.56
N SER A 136 -14.67 6.85 -12.65
CA SER A 136 -13.96 5.68 -12.15
C SER A 136 -14.54 5.29 -10.79
N ASP A 137 -15.05 4.07 -10.66
CA ASP A 137 -15.41 3.46 -9.35
C ASP A 137 -14.20 3.26 -8.42
N ALA A 138 -12.99 3.56 -8.92
CA ALA A 138 -11.76 3.58 -8.15
C ALA A 138 -11.70 4.82 -7.25
N GLN A 139 -11.47 4.61 -5.95
CA GLN A 139 -11.21 5.70 -5.03
C GLN A 139 -9.91 6.42 -5.42
N PRO A 140 -9.91 7.76 -5.52
CA PRO A 140 -8.68 8.50 -5.79
C PRO A 140 -7.68 8.33 -4.64
N LEU A 141 -6.39 8.49 -4.97
CA LEU A 141 -5.34 8.55 -3.96
C LEU A 141 -5.55 9.77 -3.06
N ARG A 142 -5.60 9.57 -1.75
CA ARG A 142 -5.74 10.67 -0.77
C ARG A 142 -4.48 11.52 -0.70
N ILE A 143 -3.31 10.89 -0.85
CA ILE A 143 -2.01 11.56 -0.84
C ILE A 143 -1.40 11.37 -2.23
N GLU A 144 -1.11 12.49 -2.87
CA GLU A 144 -0.42 12.50 -4.16
C GLU A 144 0.96 11.82 -4.07
N PRO A 145 1.28 10.91 -5.02
CA PRO A 145 2.61 10.33 -5.09
C PRO A 145 3.62 11.43 -5.44
N ARG A 146 4.87 11.25 -5.00
CA ARG A 146 5.89 12.28 -5.13
C ARG A 146 7.28 11.69 -5.27
N CYS A 147 8.21 12.47 -5.78
CA CYS A 147 9.61 12.08 -5.87
C CYS A 147 10.56 13.19 -5.44
N VAL A 148 11.82 12.84 -5.29
CA VAL A 148 12.97 13.73 -5.18
C VAL A 148 13.98 13.33 -6.25
N ILE A 149 14.54 14.31 -6.95
CA ILE A 149 15.58 14.12 -7.97
C ILE A 149 16.85 14.82 -7.48
N GLN A 150 17.96 14.10 -7.46
CA GLN A 150 19.27 14.64 -7.09
C GLN A 150 20.33 14.24 -8.12
N ARG A 151 21.24 15.16 -8.46
CA ARG A 151 22.32 14.86 -9.41
C ARG A 151 23.31 13.87 -8.82
N ILE A 152 23.74 12.90 -9.63
CA ILE A 152 24.86 12.00 -9.33
C ILE A 152 26.05 12.41 -10.19
N GLN A 153 27.24 12.39 -9.60
CA GLN A 153 28.50 12.44 -10.32
C GLN A 153 29.50 11.47 -9.67
N THR A 154 29.97 10.46 -10.39
CA THR A 154 30.95 9.52 -9.84
C THR A 154 32.35 10.16 -9.78
N ASN A 155 33.14 9.78 -8.78
CA ASN A 155 34.53 10.26 -8.64
C ASN A 155 35.54 9.45 -9.48
N GLY A 156 35.05 8.54 -10.34
CA GLY A 156 35.87 7.65 -11.16
C GLY A 156 36.19 8.22 -12.55
N THR A 157 37.01 7.46 -13.29
CA THR A 157 37.35 7.73 -14.70
C THR A 157 36.83 6.56 -15.55
N PRO A 158 35.89 6.76 -16.49
CA PRO A 158 35.23 8.02 -16.82
C PRO A 158 34.27 8.49 -15.71
N THR A 159 34.11 9.81 -15.59
CA THR A 159 33.12 10.43 -14.71
C THR A 159 31.74 10.22 -15.28
N LEU A 160 30.88 9.53 -14.54
CA LEU A 160 29.49 9.32 -14.93
C LEU A 160 28.65 10.41 -14.25
N THR A 161 27.88 11.14 -15.05
CA THR A 161 26.89 12.10 -14.57
C THR A 161 25.48 11.56 -14.76
N GLY A 162 24.59 11.89 -13.85
CA GLY A 162 23.23 11.37 -13.90
C GLY A 162 22.33 11.92 -12.81
N TYR A 163 21.27 11.17 -12.52
CA TYR A 163 20.26 11.50 -11.53
C TYR A 163 19.96 10.29 -10.66
N LEU A 164 19.91 10.51 -9.35
CA LEU A 164 19.21 9.66 -8.39
C LEU A 164 17.77 10.15 -8.30
N ILE A 165 16.84 9.26 -8.58
CA ILE A 165 15.41 9.53 -8.44
C ILE A 165 14.89 8.61 -7.35
N THR A 166 14.34 9.20 -6.29
CA THR A 166 13.63 8.45 -5.26
C THR A 166 12.17 8.84 -5.30
N ALA A 167 11.29 7.86 -5.46
CA ALA A 167 9.85 8.04 -5.48
C ALA A 167 9.20 7.45 -4.22
N ARG A 168 8.11 8.10 -3.77
CA ARG A 168 7.26 7.68 -2.66
C ARG A 168 5.81 7.60 -3.13
N GLY A 169 5.20 6.47 -2.83
CA GLY A 169 3.77 6.24 -3.02
C GLY A 169 3.09 5.88 -1.70
N PHE A 170 1.82 6.23 -1.60
CA PHE A 170 1.04 6.13 -0.37
C PHE A 170 -0.29 5.46 -0.67
N ALA A 171 -0.69 4.50 0.15
CA ALA A 171 -2.05 3.97 0.11
C ALA A 171 -3.03 4.89 0.85
N ASN A 172 -4.33 4.67 0.67
CA ASN A 172 -5.36 5.53 1.26
C ASN A 172 -5.44 5.48 2.80
N ASN A 173 -4.84 4.46 3.43
CA ASN A 173 -4.71 4.38 4.89
C ASN A 173 -3.46 5.10 5.44
N ALA A 174 -2.62 5.68 4.58
CA ALA A 174 -1.40 6.34 4.99
C ALA A 174 -1.64 7.77 5.47
N GLU A 175 -0.92 8.20 6.50
CA GLU A 175 -0.91 9.58 7.00
C GLU A 175 0.43 10.23 6.73
N PHE A 176 0.43 11.36 6.02
CA PHE A 176 1.64 12.10 5.66
C PHE A 176 1.56 13.53 6.19
N ASP A 177 2.55 13.90 6.99
CA ASP A 177 2.68 15.25 7.50
C ASP A 177 3.40 16.14 6.47
N GLY A 178 2.63 16.99 5.80
CA GLY A 178 3.14 17.93 4.81
C GLY A 178 4.09 19.00 5.33
N SER A 179 4.18 19.19 6.66
CA SER A 179 5.10 20.16 7.27
C SER A 179 6.48 19.57 7.57
N THR A 180 6.54 18.28 7.94
CA THR A 180 7.80 17.59 8.27
C THR A 180 8.29 16.65 7.18
N GLY A 181 7.40 16.19 6.30
CA GLY A 181 7.68 15.23 5.23
C GLY A 181 7.74 13.78 5.70
N LYS A 182 7.23 13.51 6.91
CA LYS A 182 7.21 12.19 7.52
C LYS A 182 5.86 11.51 7.30
N SER A 183 5.90 10.20 7.09
CA SER A 183 4.73 9.35 7.21
C SER A 183 4.59 8.90 8.66
N THR A 184 3.38 8.93 9.21
CA THR A 184 3.11 8.57 10.61
C THR A 184 2.32 7.27 10.75
N LEU A 185 1.60 6.87 9.71
CA LEU A 185 0.75 5.68 9.70
C LEU A 185 0.59 5.15 8.27
N GLY A 186 0.26 3.87 8.16
CA GLY A 186 -0.27 3.23 6.95
C GLY A 186 0.80 2.77 5.96
N ALA A 187 0.35 2.37 4.77
CA ALA A 187 1.24 1.76 3.79
C ALA A 187 1.91 2.81 2.89
N GLU A 188 3.22 2.68 2.79
CA GLU A 188 4.10 3.54 1.99
C GLU A 188 5.13 2.68 1.28
N ALA A 189 5.44 3.02 0.03
CA ALA A 189 6.48 2.37 -0.75
C ALA A 189 7.50 3.39 -1.24
N TRP A 190 8.77 2.96 -1.27
CA TRP A 190 9.90 3.75 -1.76
C TRP A 190 10.52 3.02 -2.93
N LEU A 191 10.74 3.72 -4.05
CA LEU A 191 11.43 3.18 -5.22
C LEU A 191 12.59 4.10 -5.59
N HIS A 192 13.67 3.51 -6.10
CA HIS A 192 14.86 4.21 -6.53
C HIS A 192 15.15 3.89 -8.00
N SER A 193 15.53 4.90 -8.76
CA SER A 193 16.04 4.77 -10.13
C SER A 193 17.30 5.62 -10.26
N VAL A 194 18.27 5.10 -11.00
CA VAL A 194 19.49 5.84 -11.35
C VAL A 194 19.52 5.96 -12.87
N LEU A 195 19.46 7.19 -13.35
CA LEU A 195 19.61 7.52 -14.76
C LEU A 195 21.00 8.09 -14.99
N THR A 196 21.82 7.43 -15.80
CA THR A 196 23.14 7.94 -16.22
C THR A 196 23.04 8.48 -17.64
N SER A 197 23.74 9.59 -17.91
CA SER A 197 23.97 10.05 -19.28
C SER A 197 25.34 9.59 -19.73
N ASP A 198 25.39 8.75 -20.76
CA ASP A 198 26.62 8.50 -21.49
C ASP A 198 26.83 9.70 -22.44
N LYS A 199 27.84 10.53 -22.15
CA LYS A 199 28.30 11.54 -23.11
C LYS A 199 29.43 10.98 -23.94
#